data_AF-A0A0F9JB86-F1
#
_entry.id   AF-A0A0F9JB86-F1
#
_cell.length_a   1.000
_cell.length_b   1.000
_cell.length_c   1.000
_cell.angle_alpha   90.00
_cell.angle_beta   90.00
_cell.angle_gamma   90.00
#
_symmetry.space_group_name_H-M   'P 1'
#
loop_
_entity.id
_entity.type
_entity.pdbx_description
1 polymer ?
#
loop_
_entity_poly.entity_id
_entity_poly.type
_entity_poly.pdbx_seq_one_letter_code
_entity_poly.pdbx_strand_id
1 'polypeptide(L)'
;MAQGYTIRLASVGNPDFRQFAPISDLVNSGGSTVAECVRVAMDYRDAWELGSGNWTNPRIVRADGSVVGYVSYNGRLWAEDTDLSPEDATDLDPAIAA
;
A
#
# COMPACT_ATOMS: atom_id res chain seq x y z
N MET A 1 22.63 -6.94 -1.19
CA MET A 1 21.58 -7.17 -2.20
C MET A 1 20.46 -6.21 -1.86
N ALA A 2 20.06 -5.32 -2.77
CA ALA A 2 18.97 -4.38 -2.47
C ALA A 2 17.71 -5.21 -2.14
N GLN A 3 17.16 -5.01 -0.95
CA GLN A 3 16.05 -5.80 -0.44
C GLN A 3 14.78 -5.33 -1.16
N GLY A 4 14.18 -6.21 -1.97
CA GLY A 4 12.94 -5.88 -2.67
C GLY A 4 11.76 -5.86 -1.71
N TYR A 5 10.82 -4.95 -1.96
CA TYR A 5 9.53 -4.89 -1.29
C TYR A 5 8.43 -5.33 -2.26
N THR A 6 7.39 -5.94 -1.72
CA THR A 6 6.22 -6.38 -2.47
C THR A 6 4.96 -5.78 -1.87
N ILE A 7 3.96 -5.57 -2.70
CA ILE A 7 2.65 -5.06 -2.30
C ILE A 7 1.56 -5.77 -3.10
N ARG A 8 0.51 -6.21 -2.38
CA ARG A 8 -0.67 -6.82 -2.99
C ARG A 8 -1.83 -5.84 -2.93
N LEU A 9 -2.32 -5.47 -4.11
CA LEU A 9 -3.34 -4.46 -4.32
C LEU A 9 -4.64 -5.14 -4.75
N ALA A 10 -5.72 -4.72 -4.13
CA ALA A 10 -7.07 -5.17 -4.42
C ALA A 10 -8.06 -4.07 -4.03
N SER A 11 -9.28 -4.17 -4.52
CA SER A 11 -10.42 -3.40 -4.01
C SER A 11 -11.48 -4.31 -3.44
N VAL A 12 -12.44 -3.71 -2.75
CA VAL A 12 -13.72 -4.32 -2.41
C VAL A 12 -14.86 -3.53 -3.07
N GLY A 13 -16.03 -4.17 -3.16
CA GLY A 13 -17.25 -3.46 -3.52
C GLY A 13 -17.65 -2.50 -2.40
N ASN A 14 -18.23 -1.36 -2.76
CA ASN A 14 -18.84 -0.43 -1.83
C ASN A 14 -20.39 -0.57 -1.86
N PRO A 15 -21.02 -1.12 -0.80
CA PRO A 15 -22.46 -1.29 -0.71
C PRO A 15 -23.26 0.01 -0.79
N ASP A 16 -22.68 1.15 -0.36
CA ASP A 16 -23.33 2.46 -0.46
C ASP A 16 -23.65 2.84 -1.90
N PHE A 17 -22.86 2.31 -2.85
CA PHE A 17 -23.06 2.45 -4.29
C PHE A 17 -23.57 1.17 -4.97
N ARG A 18 -24.09 0.21 -4.19
CA ARG A 18 -24.58 -1.09 -4.68
C ARG A 18 -23.53 -1.90 -5.45
N GLN A 19 -22.26 -1.72 -5.11
CA GLN A 19 -21.16 -2.54 -5.63
C GLN A 19 -20.89 -3.68 -4.64
N PHE A 20 -21.02 -4.92 -5.09
CA PHE A 20 -20.85 -6.11 -4.23
C PHE A 20 -19.65 -6.99 -4.63
N ALA A 21 -18.97 -6.63 -5.71
CA ALA A 21 -17.73 -7.25 -6.15
C ALA A 21 -16.62 -6.19 -6.15
N PRO A 22 -15.34 -6.59 -6.04
CA PRO A 22 -14.21 -5.72 -6.34
C PRO A 22 -14.40 -5.01 -7.68
N ILE A 23 -14.05 -3.74 -7.74
CA ILE A 23 -14.16 -2.92 -8.96
C ILE A 23 -12.83 -2.79 -9.70
N SER A 24 -11.77 -3.40 -9.18
CA SER A 24 -10.45 -3.46 -9.79
C SER A 24 -9.87 -4.86 -9.73
N ASP A 25 -8.97 -5.12 -10.66
CA ASP A 25 -8.22 -6.37 -10.72
C ASP A 25 -7.24 -6.49 -9.55
N LEU A 26 -6.95 -7.74 -9.17
CA LEU A 26 -5.90 -8.02 -8.20
C LEU A 26 -4.52 -7.85 -8.83
N VAL A 27 -3.67 -7.04 -8.20
CA VAL A 27 -2.31 -6.78 -8.68
C VAL A 27 -1.30 -7.13 -7.59
N ASN A 28 -0.27 -7.92 -7.95
CA ASN A 28 0.93 -8.06 -7.14
C ASN A 28 2.03 -7.24 -7.79
N SER A 29 2.59 -6.29 -7.06
CA SER A 29 3.66 -5.41 -7.53
C SER A 29 4.71 -5.25 -6.44
N GLY A 30 5.65 -4.34 -6.64
CA GLY A 30 6.74 -4.11 -5.70
C GLY A 30 7.66 -2.98 -6.14
N GLY A 31 8.68 -2.74 -5.32
CA GLY A 31 9.68 -1.71 -5.54
C GLY A 31 10.96 -2.05 -4.79
N SER A 32 12.01 -1.27 -5.05
CA SER A 32 13.26 -1.33 -4.31
C SER A 32 13.20 -0.54 -3.00
N THR A 33 12.19 0.32 -2.83
CA THR A 33 11.97 1.08 -1.59
C THR A 33 10.49 1.08 -1.17
N VAL A 34 10.25 1.40 0.10
CA VAL A 34 8.89 1.56 0.64
C VAL A 34 8.14 2.69 -0.07
N ALA A 35 8.81 3.80 -0.38
CA ALA A 35 8.22 4.93 -1.10
C ALA A 35 7.75 4.56 -2.51
N GLU A 36 8.50 3.70 -3.23
CA GLU A 36 8.05 3.16 -4.51
C GLU A 36 6.77 2.33 -4.36
N CYS A 37 6.69 1.46 -3.34
CA CYS A 37 5.47 0.70 -3.08
C CYS A 37 4.27 1.60 -2.71
N VAL A 38 4.49 2.69 -1.97
CA VAL A 38 3.44 3.68 -1.67
C VAL A 38 2.97 4.35 -2.96
N ARG A 39 3.88 4.77 -3.84
CA ARG A 39 3.52 5.35 -5.15
C ARG A 39 2.71 4.39 -5.99
N VAL A 40 3.14 3.13 -6.09
CA VAL A 40 2.42 2.07 -6.81
C VAL A 40 1.00 1.88 -6.24
N ALA A 41 0.82 1.98 -4.93
CA ALA A 41 -0.51 1.94 -4.32
C ALA A 41 -1.38 3.14 -4.71
N MET A 42 -0.81 4.34 -4.72
CA MET A 42 -1.54 5.56 -5.13
C MET A 42 -1.90 5.53 -6.61
N ASP A 43 -0.97 5.11 -7.47
CA ASP A 43 -1.22 4.96 -8.90
C ASP A 43 -2.33 3.94 -9.18
N TYR A 44 -2.36 2.83 -8.43
CA TYR A 44 -3.44 1.86 -8.51
C TYR A 44 -4.79 2.44 -8.06
N ARG A 45 -4.83 3.19 -6.96
CA ARG A 45 -6.04 3.88 -6.51
C ARG A 45 -6.58 4.79 -7.61
N ASP A 46 -5.71 5.58 -8.22
CA ASP A 46 -6.08 6.60 -9.19
C ASP A 46 -6.48 5.97 -10.54
N ALA A 47 -5.77 4.92 -10.99
CA ALA A 47 -6.09 4.20 -12.22
C ALA A 47 -7.47 3.53 -12.21
N TRP A 48 -7.92 3.10 -11.02
CA TRP A 48 -9.22 2.45 -10.83
C TRP A 48 -10.28 3.36 -10.21
N GLU A 49 -9.98 4.66 -10.05
CA GLU A 49 -10.88 5.66 -9.46
C GLU A 49 -11.49 5.21 -8.12
N LEU A 50 -10.68 4.53 -7.28
CA LEU A 50 -11.17 3.94 -6.04
C LEU A 50 -11.56 5.02 -5.03
N GLY A 51 -12.74 4.87 -4.43
CA GLY A 51 -13.10 5.61 -3.22
C GLY A 51 -12.55 4.95 -1.95
N SER A 52 -12.60 5.66 -0.82
CA SER A 52 -12.16 5.12 0.47
C SER A 52 -12.93 3.85 0.88
N GLY A 53 -14.21 3.76 0.53
CA GLY A 53 -15.04 2.57 0.75
C GLY A 53 -14.67 1.36 -0.12
N ASN A 54 -13.83 1.54 -1.14
CA ASN A 54 -13.29 0.46 -1.98
C ASN A 54 -11.88 0.03 -1.55
N TRP A 55 -11.21 0.80 -0.68
CA TRP A 55 -9.80 0.65 -0.35
C TRP A 55 -9.54 -0.42 0.72
N THR A 56 -8.56 -1.31 0.49
CA THR A 56 -8.31 -2.47 1.37
C THR A 56 -7.08 -2.35 2.27
N ASN A 57 -6.45 -1.17 2.35
CA ASN A 57 -5.21 -0.95 3.11
C ASN A 57 -4.10 -1.95 2.73
N PRO A 58 -3.55 -1.88 1.52
CA PRO A 58 -2.56 -2.85 1.03
C PRO A 58 -1.29 -2.83 1.88
N ARG A 59 -0.77 -4.02 2.18
CA ARG A 59 0.42 -4.23 3.01
C ARG A 59 1.69 -4.28 2.17
N ILE A 60 2.74 -3.61 2.66
CA ILE A 60 4.09 -3.69 2.11
C ILE A 60 4.85 -4.77 2.87
N VAL A 61 5.44 -5.71 2.13
CA VAL A 61 6.14 -6.88 2.66
C VAL A 61 7.57 -6.91 2.11
N ARG A 62 8.57 -7.03 2.97
CA ARG A 62 9.97 -7.21 2.61
C ARG A 62 10.21 -8.59 1.97
N ALA A 63 11.34 -8.76 1.29
CA ALA A 63 11.74 -10.01 0.66
C ALA A 63 11.86 -11.21 1.63
N ASP A 64 12.11 -10.94 2.92
CA ASP A 64 12.17 -11.95 3.99
C ASP A 64 10.77 -12.36 4.52
N GLY A 65 9.69 -11.74 4.01
CA GLY A 65 8.32 -11.97 4.44
C GLY A 65 7.85 -11.07 5.58
N SER A 66 8.71 -10.20 6.12
CA SER A 66 8.35 -9.26 7.18
C SER A 66 7.43 -8.16 6.65
N VAL A 67 6.35 -7.86 7.38
CA VAL A 67 5.44 -6.75 7.05
C VAL A 67 6.05 -5.44 7.53
N VAL A 68 6.18 -4.46 6.63
CA VAL A 68 6.63 -3.10 6.96
C VAL A 68 5.47 -2.28 7.53
N GLY A 69 4.28 -2.44 6.96
CA GLY A 69 3.09 -1.70 7.32
C GLY A 69 2.05 -1.74 6.21
N TYR A 70 1.02 -0.91 6.32
CA TYR A 70 -0.02 -0.76 5.32
C TYR A 70 -0.18 0.68 4.84
N VAL A 71 -0.56 0.83 3.57
CA VAL A 71 -0.79 2.13 2.95
C VAL A 71 -2.26 2.49 3.13
N SER A 72 -2.54 3.58 3.82
CA SER A 72 -3.89 4.13 3.93
C SER A 72 -4.35 4.73 2.61
N TYR A 73 -5.66 4.95 2.48
CA TYR A 73 -6.27 5.55 1.29
C TYR A 73 -5.61 6.87 0.84
N ASN A 74 -5.18 7.69 1.80
CA ASN A 74 -4.55 8.99 1.56
C ASN A 74 -3.03 8.90 1.33
N GLY A 75 -2.47 7.70 1.20
CA GLY A 75 -1.04 7.49 0.95
C GLY A 75 -0.14 7.45 2.17
N ARG A 76 -0.67 7.67 3.38
CA ARG A 76 0.14 7.52 4.61
C ARG A 76 0.46 6.06 4.86
N LEU A 77 1.70 5.80 5.24
CA LEU A 77 2.14 4.49 5.72
C LEU A 77 1.88 4.38 7.21
N TRP A 78 1.23 3.29 7.62
CA TRP A 78 1.02 2.95 9.03
C TRP A 78 1.79 1.68 9.33
N ALA A 79 2.67 1.73 10.34
CA ALA A 79 3.38 0.55 10.81
C ALA A 79 2.40 -0.44 11.47
N GLU A 80 2.51 -1.71 11.15
CA GLU A 80 1.86 -2.79 11.92
C GLU A 80 2.84 -3.27 12.97
N ASP A 81 2.68 -2.79 14.21
CA ASP A 81 3.31 -3.24 15.46
C ASP A 81 4.62 -4.03 15.29
N THR A 82 5.67 -3.35 14.85
CA THR A 82 7.10 -3.59 15.15
C THR A 82 7.91 -2.61 14.31
N ASP A 83 8.59 -1.68 14.99
CA ASP A 83 9.82 -1.00 14.57
C ASP A 83 10.01 -0.88 13.04
N LEU A 84 9.41 0.18 12.44
CA LEU A 84 9.90 0.66 11.14
C LEU A 84 11.39 0.90 11.32
N SER A 85 12.21 0.10 10.63
CA SER A 85 13.64 0.24 10.78
C SER A 85 14.05 1.65 10.32
N PRO A 86 15.11 2.24 10.91
CA PRO A 86 15.50 3.61 10.58
C PRO A 86 15.73 3.82 9.08
N GLU A 87 16.21 2.79 8.37
CA GLU A 87 16.38 2.79 6.92
C GLU A 87 15.05 2.96 6.17
N ASP A 88 14.01 2.21 6.53
CA ASP A 88 12.68 2.33 5.90
C ASP A 88 12.06 3.70 6.17
N ALA A 89 12.29 4.26 7.37
CA ALA A 89 11.77 5.58 7.75
C ALA A 89 12.47 6.72 7.00
N THR A 90 13.77 6.60 6.72
CA THR A 90 14.53 7.60 5.95
C THR A 90 14.20 7.61 4.45
N ASP A 91 13.64 6.52 3.93
CA ASP A 91 13.18 6.43 2.53
C ASP A 91 11.79 7.05 2.32
N LEU A 92 11.06 7.40 3.39
CA LEU A 92 9.77 8.07 3.30
C LEU A 92 9.95 9.56 3.07
N ASP A 93 9.18 10.11 2.14
CA ASP A 93 8.98 11.56 2.05
C ASP A 93 8.43 12.06 3.40
N PRO A 94 8.95 13.15 3.99
CA PRO A 94 8.44 13.71 5.25
C PRO A 94 6.95 14.08 5.21
N ALA A 95 6.33 14.19 4.03
CA ALA A 95 4.88 14.37 3.88
C ALA A 95 4.06 13.08 4.11
N ILE A 96 4.71 11.91 4.15
CA ILE A 96 4.09 10.58 4.18
C ILE A 96 4.31 9.88 5.53
N ALA A 97 5.40 10.22 6.24
CA ALA A 97 5.66 9.76 7.60
C ALA A 97 4.73 10.48 8.60
N ALA A 98 4.09 9.71 9.48
CA ALA A 98 3.24 10.21 10.56
C ALA A 98 3.92 9.98 11.92
#